data_AF-A0A7V5LYF1-F1
#
_entry.id   AF-A0A7V5LYF1-F1
#
_cell.length_a   1.000
_cell.length_b   1.000
_cell.length_c   1.000
_cell.angle_alpha   90.00
_cell.angle_beta   90.00
_cell.angle_gamma   90.00
#
_symmetry.space_group_name_H-M   'P 1'
#
loop_
_entity.id
_entity.type
_entity.pdbx_description
1 polymer ?
#
loop_
_entity_poly.entity_id
_entity_poly.type
_entity_poly.pdbx_seq_one_letter_code
_entity_poly.pdbx_strand_id
1 'polypeptide(L)' 'MDYIVKDIKLSLQGKTKIEWAFSNMKVVGKIRERFSQEKPLKGIKIAACLHVTPETAV' A
#
# COMPACT_ATOMS: atom_id res chain seq x y z
N MET A 1 -15.39 -1.20 10.66
CA MET A 1 -14.23 -1.19 9.73
C MET A 1 -14.15 -2.61 9.27
N ASP A 2 -14.64 -2.85 8.07
CA ASP A 2 -15.11 -4.18 7.71
C ASP A 2 -14.06 -4.79 6.79
N TYR A 3 -13.35 -5.79 7.30
CA TYR A 3 -12.33 -6.53 6.57
C TYR A 3 -12.40 -8.00 6.98
N ILE A 4 -12.00 -8.87 6.05
CA ILE A 4 -11.88 -10.31 6.29
C ILE A 4 -10.41 -10.65 6.06
N VAL A 5 -9.69 -10.92 7.16
CA VAL A 5 -8.28 -11.31 7.15
C VAL A 5 -8.08 -12.49 8.09
N LYS A 6 -7.05 -13.29 7.84
CA LYS A 6 -6.79 -14.50 8.62
C LYS A 6 -6.40 -14.21 10.07
N ASP A 7 -5.47 -13.28 10.29
CA ASP A 7 -4.98 -12.91 11.63
C ASP A 7 -4.45 -11.46 11.63
N ILE A 8 -5.05 -10.60 12.45
CA ILE A 8 -4.68 -9.19 12.57
C ILE A 8 -3.39 -8.98 13.37
N LYS A 9 -2.98 -9.95 14.20
CA LYS A 9 -1.77 -9.85 15.03
C LYS A 9 -0.47 -9.87 14.22
N LEU A 10 -0.54 -10.33 12.96
CA LEU A 10 0.58 -10.33 12.02
C LEU A 10 0.91 -8.93 11.46
N SER A 11 0.11 -7.91 11.76
CA SER A 11 0.28 -6.54 11.25
C SER A 11 1.67 -5.95 11.49
N LEU A 12 2.28 -6.21 12.65
CA LEU A 12 3.63 -5.70 12.97
C LEU A 12 4.68 -6.31 12.03
N GLN A 13 4.65 -7.63 11.83
CA GLN A 13 5.55 -8.32 10.91
C GLN A 13 5.27 -7.91 9.45
N GLY A 14 4.00 -7.73 9.09
CA GLY A 14 3.58 -7.25 7.78
C GLY A 14 4.17 -5.88 7.47
N LYS A 15 4.15 -4.96 8.44
CA LYS A 15 4.73 -3.62 8.30
C LYS A 15 6.22 -3.67 7.95
N THR A 16 7.00 -4.51 8.62
CA THR A 16 8.43 -4.66 8.30
C THR A 16 8.66 -5.14 6.86
N LYS A 17 7.81 -6.05 6.35
CA LYS A 17 7.89 -6.51 4.96
C LYS A 17 7.54 -5.40 3.95
N ILE A 18 6.54 -4.58 4.28
CA ILE A 18 6.13 -3.45 3.45
C ILE A 18 7.24 -2.40 3.40
N GLU A 19 7.89 -2.10 4.52
CA GLU A 19 9.03 -1.16 4.58
C GLU A 19 10.21 -1.63 3.74
N TRP A 20 10.49 -2.93 3.74
CA TRP A 20 11.50 -3.53 2.87
C TRP A 20 11.11 -3.41 1.39
N ALA A 21 9.86 -3.72 1.03
CA ALA A 21 9.37 -3.60 -0.35
C ALA A 21 9.42 -2.14 -0.84
N PHE A 22 8.97 -1.19 -0.02
CA PHE A 22 9.01 0.24 -0.31
C PHE A 22 10.43 0.73 -0.62
N SER A 23 11.43 0.28 0.16
CA SER A 23 12.83 0.63 -0.05
C SER A 23 13.38 0.16 -1.41
N ASN A 24 12.78 -0.88 -1.99
CA ASN A 24 13.14 -1.42 -3.30
C ASN A 24 12.30 -0.84 -4.46
N MET A 25 11.15 -0.24 -4.19
CA MET A 25 10.20 0.30 -5.18
C MET A 25 10.30 1.83 -5.34
N LYS A 26 11.51 2.33 -5.62
CA LYS A 26 11.86 3.77 -5.64
C LYS A 26 10.93 4.64 -6.51
N VAL A 27 10.41 4.10 -7.60
CA VAL A 27 9.51 4.84 -8.51
C VAL A 27 8.17 5.13 -7.84
N VAL A 28 7.61 4.17 -7.10
CA VAL A 28 6.35 4.35 -6.37
C VAL A 28 6.50 5.43 -5.30
N GLY A 29 7.65 5.48 -4.61
CA GLY A 29 7.98 6.56 -3.68
C GLY A 29 7.93 7.95 -4.32
N LYS A 30 8.53 8.11 -5.52
CA LYS A 30 8.49 9.39 -6.28
C LYS A 30 7.07 9.77 -6.70
N ILE A 31 6.26 8.79 -7.12
CA ILE A 31 4.86 9.02 -7.48
C ILE A 31 4.07 9.48 -6.25
N ARG A 32 4.27 8.83 -5.10
CA ARG A 32 3.62 9.19 -3.84
C ARG A 32 3.95 10.60 -3.40
N GLU A 33 5.22 11.03 -3.48
CA GLU A 33 5.65 12.39 -3.16
C GLU A 33 4.88 13.42 -4.01
N ARG A 34 4.89 13.26 -5.34
CA ARG A 34 4.17 14.14 -6.26
C ARG A 34 2.66 14.13 -6.00
N PHE A 35 2.04 12.95 -5.88
CA PHE A 35 0.59 12.80 -5.77
C PHE A 35 0.06 13.20 -4.39
N SER A 36 0.91 13.26 -3.36
CA SER A 36 0.53 13.80 -2.05
C SER A 36 0.15 15.29 -2.12
N GLN A 37 0.79 16.04 -3.02
CA GLN A 37 0.53 17.46 -3.27
C GLN A 37 -0.61 17.65 -4.27
N GLU A 38 -0.53 17.00 -5.43
CA GLU A 38 -1.50 17.15 -6.52
C GLU A 38 -2.88 16.52 -6.20
N LYS A 39 -2.90 15.50 -5.34
CA LYS A 39 -4.09 14.71 -4.98
C LYS A 39 -4.97 14.33 -6.19
N PRO A 40 -4.40 13.79 -7.29
CA PRO A 40 -5.14 13.59 -8.54
C PRO A 40 -6.24 12.52 -8.43
N LEU A 41 -6.18 11.67 -7.41
CA LEU A 41 -7.17 10.61 -7.17
C LEU A 41 -8.29 11.04 -6.21
N LYS A 42 -8.34 12.31 -5.80
CA LYS A 42 -9.35 12.80 -4.84
C LYS A 42 -10.76 12.62 -5.42
N GLY A 43 -11.61 11.91 -4.68
CA GLY A 43 -13.00 11.65 -5.06
C GLY A 43 -13.21 10.42 -5.93
N ILE A 44 -12.14 9.71 -6.33
CA ILE A 44 -12.24 8.48 -7.11
C ILE A 44 -12.38 7.28 -6.17
N LYS A 45 -13.34 6.39 -6.45
CA LYS A 45 -13.45 5.08 -5.80
C LYS A 45 -12.70 4.05 -6.62
N ILE A 46 -11.73 3.36 -6.01
CA ILE A 46 -10.88 2.37 -6.66
C ILE A 46 -11.23 0.98 -6.12
N ALA A 47 -11.45 0.02 -7.02
CA ALA A 47 -11.53 -1.39 -6.70
C ALA A 47 -10.34 -2.11 -7.34
N ALA A 48 -9.80 -3.11 -6.65
CA ALA A 48 -8.65 -3.88 -7.12
C ALA A 48 -8.88 -5.38 -6.89
N CYS A 49 -8.51 -6.18 -7.89
CA CYS A 49 -8.43 -7.63 -7.80
C CYS A 49 -6.99 -8.02 -8.19
N LEU A 50 -6.13 -8.09 -7.17
CA LEU A 50 -4.69 -8.31 -7.31
C LEU A 50 -4.24 -9.30 -6.24
N HIS A 51 -3.07 -9.89 -6.41
CA HIS A 51 -2.46 -10.70 -5.36
C HIS A 51 -2.11 -9.82 -4.16
N VAL A 52 -2.59 -10.19 -2.97
CA VAL A 52 -2.36 -9.42 -1.75
C VAL A 52 -0.96 -9.76 -1.20
N THR A 53 0.04 -9.01 -1.65
CA THR A 53 1.46 -9.18 -1.31
C THR A 53 2.05 -7.90 -0.69
N PRO A 54 3.26 -7.94 -0.08
CA PRO A 54 3.91 -6.75 0.46
C PRO A 54 4.08 -5.63 -0.58
N GLU A 55 4.37 -5.97 -1.84
CA GLU A 55 4.54 -5.02 -2.94
C GLU A 55 3.23 -4.31 -3.31
N THR A 56 2.08 -4.98 -3.14
CA THR A 56 0.76 -4.37 -3.39
C THR A 56 0.39 -3.36 -2.31
N ALA A 57 1.00 -3.44 -1.13
CA ALA A 57 0.77 -2.52 -0.03
C ALA A 57 1.68 -1.28 -0.06
N VAL A 58 2.64 -1.21 -0.97
CA VAL A 58 3.57 -0.09 -1.20
C VAL A 58 2.89 1.04 -1.95
#